data_AF-A0A350P036-F1
#
_entry.id   AF-A0A350P036-F1
#
_cell.length_a   1.000
_cell.length_b   1.000
_cell.length_c   1.000
_cell.angle_alpha   90.00
_cell.angle_beta   90.00
_cell.angle_gamma   90.00
#
_symmetry.space_group_name_H-M   'P 1'
#
loop_
_entity.id
_entity.type
_entity.pdbx_description
1 polymer ?
#
loop_
_entity_poly.entity_id
_entity_poly.type
_entity_poly.pdbx_seq_one_letter_code
_entity_poly.pdbx_strand_id
1 'polypeptide(L)' 'MIKKLGFIAAAMSLALTGTHALAKITEAEANKLGNELTPLGAEKSGNADGSIPAWTGGITKAPDGYS' A
#
# COMPACT_ATOMS: atom_id res chain seq x y z
N MET A 1 -43.89 3.41 -15.18
CA MET A 1 -42.98 4.27 -14.36
C MET A 1 -42.43 3.56 -13.14
N ILE A 2 -43.25 2.89 -12.32
CA ILE A 2 -42.86 2.23 -11.06
C ILE A 2 -41.68 1.26 -11.20
N LYS A 3 -41.61 0.45 -12.27
CA LYS A 3 -40.48 -0.48 -12.52
C LYS A 3 -39.14 0.23 -12.71
N LYS A 4 -39.10 1.36 -13.41
CA LYS A 4 -37.87 2.14 -13.63
C LYS A 4 -37.37 2.78 -12.33
N LEU A 5 -38.30 3.28 -11.53
CA LEU A 5 -38.00 3.86 -10.22
C LEU A 5 -37.48 2.79 -9.25
N GLY A 6 -38.04 1.58 -9.28
CA GLY A 6 -37.55 0.43 -8.50
C GLY A 6 -36.12 0.02 -8.86
N PHE A 7 -35.77 0.00 -10.15
CA PHE A 7 -34.40 -0.29 -10.59
C PHE A 7 -33.40 0.78 -10.15
N ILE A 8 -33.77 2.07 -10.24
CA ILE A 8 -32.91 3.18 -9.80
C ILE A 8 -32.69 3.10 -8.28
N ALA A 9 -33.75 2.88 -7.50
CA ALA A 9 -33.65 2.74 -6.05
C ALA A 9 -32.75 1.55 -5.64
N ALA A 10 -32.91 0.40 -6.30
CA ALA A 10 -32.06 -0.76 -6.06
C ALA A 10 -30.58 -0.48 -6.39
N ALA A 11 -30.30 0.15 -7.54
CA ALA A 11 -28.94 0.51 -7.94
C ALA A 11 -28.28 1.49 -6.95
N MET A 12 -29.03 2.48 -6.47
CA MET A 12 -28.54 3.43 -5.45
C MET A 12 -28.23 2.72 -4.14
N SER A 13 -29.10 1.84 -3.67
CA SER A 13 -28.86 1.07 -2.44
C SER A 13 -27.60 0.21 -2.53
N LEU A 14 -27.39 -0.49 -3.66
CA LEU A 14 -26.16 -1.26 -3.85
C LEU A 14 -24.89 -0.39 -3.92
N ALA A 15 -24.97 0.80 -4.52
CA ALA A 15 -23.86 1.73 -4.60
C ALA A 15 -23.47 2.29 -3.22
N LEU A 16 -24.45 2.49 -2.32
CA LEU A 16 -24.24 2.98 -0.96
C LEU A 16 -23.72 1.90 0.00
N THR A 17 -24.03 0.62 -0.26
CA THR A 17 -23.57 -0.51 0.55
C THR A 17 -22.34 -1.21 -0.01
N GLY A 18 -21.76 -0.69 -1.11
CA GLY A 18 -20.51 -1.20 -1.65
C GLY A 18 -19.45 -1.18 -0.56
N THR A 19 -18.96 -2.35 -0.18
CA THR A 19 -17.96 -2.49 0.88
C THR A 19 -16.73 -1.65 0.52
N HIS A 20 -16.50 -0.56 1.24
CA HIS A 20 -15.24 0.15 1.17
C HIS A 20 -14.13 -0.84 1.52
N ALA A 21 -13.13 -0.98 0.64
CA ALA A 21 -11.93 -1.75 0.94
C ALA A 21 -11.13 -0.98 2.00
N LEU A 22 -11.44 -1.22 3.27
CA LEU A 22 -10.75 -0.60 4.40
C LEU A 22 -9.39 -1.26 4.55
N ALA A 23 -8.33 -0.47 4.39
CA ALA A 23 -7.00 -0.91 4.78
C ALA A 23 -7.01 -1.19 6.29
N LYS A 24 -6.34 -2.27 6.70
CA LYS A 24 -6.23 -2.65 8.12
C LYS A 24 -5.41 -1.63 8.93
N ILE A 25 -4.53 -0.89 8.26
CA ILE A 25 -3.60 0.06 8.88
C ILE A 25 -4.09 1.50 8.74
N THR A 26 -3.63 2.35 9.65
CA THR A 26 -3.85 3.79 9.62
C THR A 26 -2.97 4.47 8.56
N GLU A 27 -3.34 5.68 8.17
CA GLU A 27 -2.52 6.52 7.29
C GLU A 27 -1.14 6.79 7.88
N ALA A 28 -1.07 7.03 9.20
CA ALA A 28 0.19 7.28 9.90
C ALA A 28 1.14 6.08 9.83
N GLU A 29 0.63 4.85 9.93
CA GLU A 29 1.43 3.64 9.75
C GLU A 29 1.89 3.46 8.30
N ALA A 30 1.02 3.75 7.33
CA ALA A 30 1.40 3.70 5.92
C ALA A 30 2.50 4.71 5.59
N ASN A 31 2.45 5.91 6.19
CA ASN A 31 3.45 6.96 6.03
C ASN A 31 4.84 6.58 6.58
N LYS A 32 4.98 5.48 7.34
CA LYS A 32 6.30 4.96 7.74
C LYS A 32 7.07 4.36 6.56
N LEU A 33 6.37 3.83 5.55
CA LEU A 33 7.00 3.29 4.34
C LEU A 33 7.75 4.39 3.59
N GLY A 34 8.98 4.08 3.15
CA GLY A 34 9.90 5.02 2.52
C GLY A 34 10.67 5.93 3.50
N ASN A 35 10.12 6.17 4.69
CA ASN A 35 10.72 7.01 5.73
C ASN A 35 11.55 6.17 6.73
N GLU A 36 10.86 5.51 7.66
CA GLU A 36 11.43 4.61 8.69
C GLU A 36 11.62 3.21 8.13
N LEU A 37 10.71 2.79 7.24
CA LEU A 37 10.74 1.49 6.59
C LEU A 37 11.16 1.65 5.12
N THR A 38 11.71 0.60 4.55
CA THR A 38 11.85 0.46 3.10
C THR A 38 10.47 0.43 2.43
N PRO A 39 10.36 0.64 1.10
CA PRO A 39 9.09 0.51 0.39
C PRO A 39 8.43 -0.88 0.54
N LEU A 40 9.22 -1.90 0.91
CA LEU A 40 8.74 -3.27 1.15
C LEU A 40 8.38 -3.55 2.62
N GLY A 41 8.55 -2.56 3.52
CA GLY A 41 8.18 -2.68 4.93
C GLY A 41 9.28 -3.19 5.87
N ALA A 42 10.49 -3.44 5.38
CA ALA A 42 11.65 -3.75 6.25
C ALA A 42 12.18 -2.48 6.94
N GLU A 43 12.81 -2.63 8.12
CA GLU A 43 13.53 -1.56 8.80
C GLU A 43 14.59 -0.93 7.87
N LYS A 44 14.66 0.41 7.83
CA LYS A 44 15.59 1.13 6.95
C LYS A 44 16.94 1.38 7.62
N SER A 45 16.97 1.46 8.95
CA SER A 45 18.21 1.69 9.70
C SER A 45 19.16 0.48 9.62
N GLY A 46 20.46 0.74 9.78
CA GLY A 46 21.44 -0.32 9.95
C GLY A 46 21.27 -1.00 11.31
N ASN A 47 21.72 -2.24 11.43
CA ASN A 47 21.61 -2.96 12.70
C ASN A 47 22.65 -2.46 13.73
N ALA A 48 22.40 -2.74 15.01
CA ALA A 48 23.21 -2.23 16.10
C ALA A 48 24.67 -2.73 16.08
N ASP A 49 24.93 -3.92 15.54
CA ASP A 49 26.28 -4.48 15.42
C ASP A 49 27.07 -3.95 14.21
N GLY A 50 26.42 -3.20 13.31
CA GLY A 50 27.04 -2.57 12.15
C GLY A 50 27.35 -3.50 10.97
N SER A 51 27.00 -4.79 11.04
CA SER A 51 27.19 -5.75 9.94
C SER A 51 26.18 -5.56 8.80
N ILE A 52 25.01 -4.98 9.09
CA ILE A 52 23.99 -4.65 8.10
C ILE A 52 23.93 -3.12 7.96
N PRO A 53 24.33 -2.57 6.80
CA PRO A 53 24.26 -1.13 6.57
C PRO A 53 22.82 -0.67 6.43
N ALA A 54 22.58 0.62 6.66
CA ALA A 54 21.29 1.25 6.38
C ALA A 54 20.91 1.10 4.90
N TRP A 55 19.62 0.98 4.62
CA TRP A 55 19.11 0.85 3.26
C TRP A 55 19.17 2.19 2.51
N THR A 56 19.83 2.18 1.35
CA THR A 56 20.12 3.38 0.54
C THR A 56 19.42 3.41 -0.83
N GLY A 57 18.41 2.56 -1.05
CA GLY A 57 17.66 2.53 -2.33
C GLY A 57 17.67 1.18 -3.05
N GLY A 58 18.40 0.19 -2.53
CA GLY A 58 18.47 -1.15 -3.13
C GLY A 58 19.27 -1.20 -4.44
N ILE A 59 19.00 -2.21 -5.26
CA ILE A 59 19.68 -2.42 -6.55
C ILE A 59 18.93 -1.64 -7.63
N THR A 60 19.48 -0.50 -8.06
CA THR A 60 18.88 0.38 -9.07
C THR A 60 19.48 0.20 -10.47
N LYS A 61 20.56 -0.58 -10.58
CA LYS A 61 21.22 -0.92 -11.82
C LYS A 61 21.42 -2.43 -11.88
N ALA A 62 21.20 -3.02 -13.05
CA ALA A 62 21.56 -4.40 -13.27
C ALA A 62 23.06 -4.61 -12.99
N PRO A 63 23.44 -5.72 -12.34
CA PRO A 63 24.84 -6.09 -12.18
C PRO A 63 25.52 -6.27 -13.55
N ASP A 64 26.82 -6.09 -13.59
CA ASP A 64 27.59 -6.34 -14.80
C ASP A 64 27.43 -7.82 -15.23
N GLY A 65 27.09 -8.04 -16.50
CA GLY A 65 26.88 -9.38 -17.07
C GLY A 65 25.46 -9.95 -16.92
N TYR A 66 24.48 -9.18 -16.44
CA TYR A 66 23.07 -9.58 -16.43
C TYR A 66 22.46 -9.45 -17.83
N SER A 67 22.31 -10.57 -18.54
CA SER A 67 21.73 -10.68 -19.90
C SER A 67 20.56 -11.65 -19.96
#